data_AF-A0A6I0EQI2-F1
#
_entry.id   AF-A0A6I0EQI2-F1
#
_cell.length_a   1.000
_cell.length_b   1.000
_cell.length_c   1.000
_cell.angle_alpha   90.00
_cell.angle_beta   90.00
_cell.angle_gamma   90.00
#
_symmetry.space_group_name_H-M   'P 1'
#
loop_
_entity.id
_entity.type
_entity.pdbx_description
1 polymer ?
#
loop_
_entity_poly.entity_id
_entity_poly.type
_entity_poly.pdbx_seq_one_letter_code
_entity_poly.pdbx_strand_id
1 'polypeptide(L)'
;MRKLTKALLGAVALPVAIAAPSSPAVRAACGPCRPRASKPCSPCAATRAKSPCNPCAAKNPCAANRPDNPCNPCAAGDLPVPKASEVTRPAGTRPFAGDRTRLLQTGEKLYRDTSLSTNGTACSSCHSDLMGFSDSFKEPYPHMVQMPNEVSGITSISAEGMVQFCLIRPMMSKPLPWDSEQLAALTAYVEELQKEYAKR
;
A
#
# COMPACT_ATOMS: atom_id res chain seq x y z
N MET A 1 -50.46 -41.10 5.08
CA MET A 1 -50.69 -42.33 4.29
C MET A 1 -50.48 -42.03 2.81
N ARG A 2 -49.88 -42.99 2.09
CA ARG A 2 -49.53 -43.01 0.65
C ARG A 2 -48.15 -42.41 0.33
N LYS A 3 -47.21 -43.10 -0.31
CA LYS A 3 -46.99 -44.52 -0.64
C LYS A 3 -45.52 -44.57 -1.10
N LEU A 4 -44.82 -45.66 -0.80
CA LEU A 4 -43.50 -45.99 -1.32
C LEU A 4 -43.49 -46.05 -2.86
N THR A 5 -42.38 -45.66 -3.48
CA THR A 5 -41.77 -46.43 -4.57
C THR A 5 -40.25 -46.36 -4.53
N LYS A 6 -39.66 -47.53 -4.72
CA LYS A 6 -38.25 -47.91 -4.59
C LYS A 6 -37.78 -48.28 -6.00
N ALA A 7 -36.62 -47.78 -6.43
CA ALA A 7 -35.88 -48.28 -7.59
C ALA A 7 -34.39 -48.14 -7.22
N LEU A 8 -33.71 -49.20 -6.76
CA LEU A 8 -33.08 -50.31 -7.51
C LEU A 8 -32.11 -49.87 -8.63
N LEU A 9 -30.85 -50.22 -8.38
CA LEU A 9 -29.82 -50.72 -9.30
C LEU A 9 -29.18 -49.74 -10.29
N GLY A 10 -27.86 -49.60 -10.14
CA GLY A 10 -27.01 -49.02 -11.17
C GLY A 10 -25.60 -48.69 -10.69
N ALA A 11 -24.93 -49.61 -9.99
CA ALA A 11 -23.49 -49.49 -9.76
C ALA A 11 -22.76 -49.86 -11.06
N VAL A 12 -22.41 -48.85 -11.86
CA VAL A 12 -21.47 -49.00 -12.98
C VAL A 12 -20.16 -48.37 -12.53
N ALA A 13 -19.22 -49.22 -12.13
CA ALA A 13 -17.84 -48.84 -11.91
C ALA A 13 -17.17 -48.58 -13.28
N LEU A 14 -16.95 -47.31 -13.61
CA LEU A 14 -16.02 -46.93 -14.68
C LEU A 14 -14.60 -46.85 -14.11
N PRO A 15 -13.58 -47.38 -14.80
CA PRO A 15 -12.19 -47.17 -14.43
C PRO A 15 -11.81 -45.71 -14.67
N VAL A 16 -11.42 -45.01 -13.59
CA VAL A 16 -10.79 -43.69 -13.65
C VAL A 16 -9.39 -43.86 -14.25
N ALA A 17 -9.26 -43.54 -15.54
CA ALA A 17 -7.97 -43.31 -16.15
C ALA A 17 -7.39 -42.00 -15.59
N ILE A 18 -6.27 -42.10 -14.86
CA ILE A 18 -5.49 -40.95 -14.40
C ILE A 18 -4.78 -40.36 -15.62
N ALA A 19 -5.42 -39.36 -16.25
CA ALA A 19 -4.76 -38.49 -17.22
C ALA A 19 -3.98 -37.41 -16.45
N ALA A 20 -2.65 -37.44 -16.56
CA ALA A 20 -1.79 -36.37 -16.07
C ALA A 20 -2.06 -35.09 -16.90
N PRO A 21 -2.41 -33.95 -16.28
CA PRO A 21 -2.42 -32.68 -17.00
C PRO A 21 -0.97 -32.23 -17.20
N SER A 22 -0.45 -32.43 -18.42
CA SER A 22 0.61 -31.59 -18.95
C SER A 22 0.12 -30.16 -18.95
N SER A 23 0.54 -29.39 -17.95
CA SER A 23 0.21 -27.99 -17.81
C SER A 23 0.67 -27.25 -19.07
N PRO A 24 -0.21 -26.58 -19.84
CA PRO A 24 0.25 -25.57 -20.76
C PRO A 24 0.82 -24.45 -19.89
N ALA A 25 2.11 -24.20 -20.05
CA ALA A 25 2.76 -23.04 -19.47
C ALA A 25 1.93 -21.81 -19.83
N VAL A 26 1.24 -21.28 -18.82
CA VAL A 26 0.59 -19.98 -18.89
C VAL A 26 1.70 -19.01 -19.25
N ARG A 27 1.68 -18.51 -20.49
CA ARG A 27 2.46 -17.34 -20.90
C ARG A 27 1.91 -16.15 -20.13
N ALA A 28 2.36 -16.01 -18.89
CA ALA A 28 2.26 -14.76 -18.16
C ALA A 28 3.16 -13.76 -18.89
N ALA A 29 2.53 -12.76 -19.50
CA ALA A 29 3.18 -11.59 -20.04
C ALA A 29 4.18 -11.03 -19.02
N CYS A 30 5.45 -10.97 -19.40
CA CYS A 30 6.53 -10.52 -18.54
C CYS A 30 6.59 -8.98 -18.54
N GLY A 31 6.41 -8.37 -17.36
CA GLY A 31 6.83 -7.01 -17.06
C GLY A 31 8.36 -6.90 -16.89
N PRO A 32 8.90 -5.67 -16.76
CA PRO A 32 10.27 -5.32 -17.15
C PRO A 32 11.35 -5.61 -16.10
N CYS A 33 11.25 -6.69 -15.35
CA CYS A 33 12.26 -7.07 -14.35
C CYS A 33 12.65 -8.54 -14.48
N ARG A 34 13.58 -8.84 -15.39
CA ARG A 34 14.33 -10.12 -15.38
C ARG A 34 15.84 -9.84 -15.36
N PRO A 35 16.53 -10.00 -14.22
CA PRO A 35 17.97 -10.25 -14.24
C PRO A 35 18.21 -11.70 -14.65
N ARG A 36 19.24 -11.89 -15.49
CA ARG A 36 19.69 -13.19 -15.95
C ARG A 36 20.33 -13.96 -14.79
N ALA A 37 19.80 -15.16 -14.53
CA ALA A 37 20.37 -16.33 -13.84
C ALA A 37 21.21 -16.13 -12.56
N SER A 38 20.73 -16.80 -11.50
CA SER A 38 21.46 -17.33 -10.34
C SER A 38 22.03 -16.34 -9.31
N LYS A 39 21.16 -15.84 -8.42
CA LYS A 39 21.30 -15.81 -6.94
C LYS A 39 20.06 -15.13 -6.32
N PRO A 40 19.59 -15.54 -5.13
CA PRO A 40 18.40 -14.96 -4.50
C PRO A 40 18.68 -13.48 -4.21
N CYS A 41 17.86 -12.60 -4.79
CA CYS A 41 17.91 -11.17 -4.53
C CYS A 41 17.38 -10.92 -3.12
N SER A 42 18.25 -10.98 -2.11
CA SER A 42 18.05 -10.16 -0.92
C SER A 42 18.52 -8.75 -1.27
N PRO A 43 17.64 -7.74 -1.25
CA PRO A 43 17.99 -6.36 -1.67
C PRO A 43 19.11 -5.75 -0.81
N CYS A 44 19.45 -6.38 0.33
CA CYS A 44 20.49 -5.93 1.25
C CYS A 44 21.86 -6.62 1.09
N ALA A 45 22.03 -7.59 0.17
CA ALA A 45 23.28 -8.38 0.07
C ALA A 45 24.23 -7.93 -1.06
N ALA A 46 23.87 -6.91 -1.85
CA ALA A 46 24.69 -6.45 -2.97
C ALA A 46 25.81 -5.48 -2.52
N THR A 47 26.84 -6.00 -1.84
CA THR A 47 27.96 -5.17 -1.35
C THR A 47 28.90 -4.65 -2.44
N ARG A 48 28.67 -4.92 -3.73
CA ARG A 48 29.62 -4.53 -4.79
C ARG A 48 28.93 -4.28 -6.13
N ALA A 49 28.21 -3.18 -6.25
CA ALA A 49 27.99 -2.54 -7.54
C ALA A 49 28.05 -1.03 -7.34
N LYS A 50 28.92 -0.36 -8.09
CA LYS A 50 28.97 1.10 -8.21
C LYS A 50 27.75 1.62 -8.99
N SER A 51 26.54 1.18 -8.61
CA SER A 51 25.29 1.74 -9.14
C SER A 51 24.80 2.82 -8.17
N PRO A 52 24.45 4.01 -8.67
CA PRO A 52 24.06 5.15 -7.83
C PRO A 52 22.77 4.93 -7.02
N CYS A 53 22.02 3.84 -7.25
CA CYS A 53 20.85 3.48 -6.46
C CYS A 53 21.15 2.30 -5.53
N ASN A 54 21.67 2.59 -4.33
CA ASN A 54 21.44 1.72 -3.18
C ASN A 54 20.28 2.33 -2.36
N PRO A 55 19.04 1.85 -2.55
CA PRO A 55 17.88 2.38 -1.81
C PRO A 55 18.00 2.16 -0.29
N CYS A 56 18.85 1.21 0.14
CA CYS A 56 19.13 0.95 1.56
C CYS A 56 20.23 1.85 2.14
N ALA A 57 20.98 2.59 1.33
CA ALA A 57 21.97 3.57 1.80
C ALA A 57 21.40 4.99 1.92
N ALA A 58 20.27 5.26 1.28
CA ALA A 58 19.57 6.53 1.42
C ALA A 58 18.88 6.58 2.80
N LYS A 59 19.23 7.59 3.61
CA LYS A 59 18.53 7.86 4.88
C LYS A 59 17.03 8.04 4.68
N ASN A 60 16.61 8.48 3.49
CA ASN A 60 15.23 8.43 3.06
C ASN A 60 15.17 8.25 1.52
N PRO A 61 14.81 7.05 1.02
CA PRO A 61 14.69 6.82 -0.41
C PRO A 61 13.55 7.62 -1.04
N CYS A 62 12.51 7.97 -0.27
CA CYS A 62 11.28 8.66 -0.68
C CYS A 62 11.46 10.21 -0.76
N ALA A 63 12.44 10.80 -0.05
CA ALA A 63 12.69 12.25 0.00
C ALA A 63 13.72 12.76 -1.03
N ALA A 64 14.10 11.93 -2.00
CA ALA A 64 15.02 12.37 -3.02
C ALA A 64 14.26 13.30 -4.00
N ASN A 65 14.44 14.60 -3.80
CA ASN A 65 13.69 15.75 -4.35
C ASN A 65 13.69 15.92 -5.89
N ARG A 66 13.70 14.85 -6.69
CA ARG A 66 13.53 14.95 -8.13
C ARG A 66 12.51 13.93 -8.62
N PRO A 67 11.49 14.35 -9.40
CA PRO A 67 10.53 13.44 -10.01
C PRO A 67 11.21 12.43 -10.95
N ASP A 68 12.38 12.77 -11.50
CA ASP A 68 13.19 11.90 -12.36
C ASP A 68 14.25 11.10 -11.59
N ASN A 69 14.25 11.09 -10.25
CA ASN A 69 15.22 10.29 -9.53
C ASN A 69 14.83 8.80 -9.64
N PRO A 70 15.61 7.96 -10.35
CA PRO A 70 15.32 6.54 -10.49
C PRO A 70 15.36 5.79 -9.14
N CYS A 71 15.87 6.44 -8.08
CA CYS A 71 15.89 5.91 -6.73
C CYS A 71 14.75 6.45 -5.81
N ASN A 72 13.84 7.33 -6.28
CA ASN A 72 12.65 7.73 -5.51
C ASN A 72 11.51 6.71 -5.72
N PRO A 73 11.25 5.80 -4.76
CA PRO A 73 10.22 4.79 -4.90
C PRO A 73 8.82 5.39 -5.01
N CYS A 74 8.59 6.63 -4.58
CA CYS A 74 7.29 7.29 -4.69
C CYS A 74 7.04 7.89 -6.09
N ALA A 75 8.08 8.14 -6.87
CA ALA A 75 7.98 8.73 -8.22
C ALA A 75 8.00 7.66 -9.34
N ALA A 76 8.23 6.39 -9.00
CA ALA A 76 8.28 5.29 -9.97
C ALA A 76 6.99 5.23 -10.83
N GLY A 77 7.14 5.34 -12.15
CA GLY A 77 6.03 5.57 -13.09
C GLY A 77 5.10 4.37 -13.31
N ASP A 78 5.45 3.19 -12.82
CA ASP A 78 4.62 1.98 -12.84
C ASP A 78 3.67 1.87 -11.63
N LEU A 79 3.77 2.78 -10.66
CA LEU A 79 2.88 2.79 -9.50
C LEU A 79 1.47 3.30 -9.84
N PRO A 80 0.43 2.82 -9.14
CA PRO A 80 -0.91 3.34 -9.30
C PRO A 80 -0.96 4.85 -9.02
N VAL A 81 -1.66 5.59 -9.88
CA VAL A 81 -1.93 7.03 -9.69
C VAL A 81 -3.26 7.17 -8.95
N PRO A 82 -3.27 7.63 -7.68
CA PRO A 82 -4.51 7.81 -6.92
C PRO A 82 -5.45 8.81 -7.60
N LYS A 83 -6.73 8.45 -7.72
CA LYS A 83 -7.76 9.34 -8.27
C LYS A 83 -8.32 10.24 -7.17
N ALA A 84 -8.83 11.41 -7.56
CA ALA A 84 -9.46 12.34 -6.61
C ALA A 84 -10.57 11.68 -5.76
N SER A 85 -11.37 10.78 -6.35
CA SER A 85 -12.44 10.05 -5.65
C SER A 85 -11.96 9.05 -4.59
N GLU A 86 -10.69 8.62 -4.66
CA GLU A 86 -10.11 7.65 -3.72
C GLU A 86 -9.48 8.32 -2.50
N VAL A 87 -9.12 9.59 -2.64
CA VAL A 87 -8.42 10.39 -1.61
C VAL A 87 -9.20 11.61 -1.15
N THR A 88 -10.43 11.80 -1.66
CA THR A 88 -11.36 12.84 -1.19
C THR A 88 -12.56 12.18 -0.54
N ARG A 89 -12.82 12.54 0.71
CA ARG A 89 -13.98 12.04 1.46
C ARG A 89 -15.27 12.42 0.70
N PRO A 90 -16.19 11.47 0.45
CA PRO A 90 -17.45 11.77 -0.20
C PRO A 90 -18.28 12.75 0.63
N ALA A 91 -18.92 13.71 -0.05
CA ALA A 91 -19.77 14.71 0.60
C ALA A 91 -20.90 14.05 1.40
N GLY A 92 -21.20 14.61 2.57
CA GLY A 92 -22.25 14.12 3.47
C GLY A 92 -21.86 12.90 4.32
N THR A 93 -20.65 12.36 4.16
CA THR A 93 -20.14 11.27 5.02
C THR A 93 -19.37 11.82 6.22
N ARG A 94 -19.24 11.01 7.28
CA ARG A 94 -18.47 11.34 8.48
C ARG A 94 -17.40 10.27 8.73
N PRO A 95 -16.25 10.63 9.33
CA PRO A 95 -15.29 9.65 9.80
C PRO A 95 -15.90 8.71 10.84
N PHE A 96 -15.30 7.54 10.99
CA PHE A 96 -15.61 6.62 12.08
C PHE A 96 -15.48 7.34 13.43
N ALA A 97 -16.52 7.26 14.25
CA ALA A 97 -16.51 7.81 15.59
C ALA A 97 -16.00 6.75 16.58
N GLY A 98 -14.86 7.02 17.20
CA GLY A 98 -14.25 6.13 18.18
C GLY A 98 -13.51 6.90 19.27
N ASP A 99 -13.19 6.22 20.37
CA ASP A 99 -12.35 6.77 21.43
C ASP A 99 -10.97 7.15 20.87
N ARG A 100 -10.53 8.38 21.10
CA ARG A 100 -9.28 8.91 20.51
C ARG A 100 -8.06 8.14 21.00
N THR A 101 -8.03 7.72 22.27
CA THR A 101 -6.91 6.97 22.84
C THR A 101 -6.75 5.62 22.13
N ARG A 102 -7.87 4.91 21.94
CA ARG A 102 -7.90 3.67 21.15
C ARG A 102 -7.47 3.89 19.71
N LEU A 103 -7.98 4.94 19.05
CA LEU A 103 -7.61 5.24 17.66
C LEU A 103 -6.11 5.50 17.51
N LEU A 104 -5.48 6.22 18.44
CA LEU A 104 -4.03 6.45 18.43
C LEU A 104 -3.24 5.14 18.60
N GLN A 105 -3.62 4.29 19.56
CA GLN A 105 -2.95 3.01 19.78
C GLN A 105 -3.09 2.06 18.58
N THR A 106 -4.27 2.01 17.96
CA THR A 106 -4.51 1.23 16.75
C THR A 106 -3.74 1.82 15.57
N GLY A 107 -3.73 3.15 15.43
CA GLY A 107 -3.07 3.85 14.34
C GLY A 107 -1.56 3.62 14.36
N GLU A 108 -0.93 3.69 15.53
CA GLU A 108 0.50 3.41 15.68
C GLU A 108 0.86 1.98 15.23
N LYS A 109 0.04 0.99 15.61
CA LYS A 109 0.25 -0.41 15.18
C LYS A 109 0.13 -0.55 13.66
N LEU A 110 -0.94 0.00 13.09
CA LEU A 110 -1.20 -0.04 11.65
C LEU A 110 -0.10 0.69 10.86
N TYR A 111 0.46 1.77 11.40
CA TYR A 111 1.54 2.52 10.76
C TYR A 111 2.82 1.70 10.52
N ARG A 112 3.00 0.63 11.29
CA ARG A 112 4.12 -0.32 11.20
C ARG A 112 3.72 -1.65 10.55
N ASP A 113 2.45 -1.81 10.19
CA ASP A 113 1.90 -3.05 9.68
C ASP A 113 2.13 -3.19 8.18
N THR A 114 3.06 -4.07 7.80
CA THR A 114 3.37 -4.35 6.40
C THR A 114 2.24 -5.09 5.68
N SER A 115 1.31 -5.71 6.40
CA SER A 115 0.17 -6.42 5.82
C SER A 115 -0.85 -5.49 5.16
N LEU A 116 -0.76 -4.18 5.44
CA LEU A 116 -1.54 -3.17 4.74
C LEU A 116 -1.12 -2.98 3.28
N SER A 117 0.06 -3.48 2.87
CA SER A 117 0.61 -3.35 1.52
C SER A 117 0.64 -4.66 0.74
N THR A 118 0.72 -4.57 -0.59
CA THR A 118 0.98 -5.73 -1.44
C THR A 118 2.47 -5.93 -1.74
N ASN A 119 3.33 -5.00 -1.33
CA ASN A 119 4.78 -5.02 -1.57
C ASN A 119 5.64 -5.13 -0.31
N GLY A 120 5.04 -5.40 0.86
CA GLY A 120 5.76 -5.59 2.11
C GLY A 120 6.28 -4.28 2.73
N THR A 121 5.75 -3.12 2.33
CA THR A 121 6.06 -1.83 2.95
C THR A 121 4.99 -1.44 3.97
N ALA A 122 5.37 -0.60 4.93
CA ALA A 122 4.45 0.07 5.84
C ALA A 122 4.68 1.58 5.77
N CYS A 123 3.81 2.38 6.38
CA CYS A 123 3.99 3.84 6.43
C CYS A 123 5.35 4.20 7.06
N SER A 124 5.72 3.51 8.14
CA SER A 124 7.01 3.63 8.81
C SER A 124 8.22 3.25 7.96
N SER A 125 8.05 2.56 6.83
CA SER A 125 9.17 2.26 5.92
C SER A 125 9.74 3.52 5.25
N CYS A 126 8.93 4.56 5.01
CA CYS A 126 9.40 5.88 4.56
C CYS A 126 9.45 6.91 5.71
N HIS A 127 8.59 6.76 6.73
CA HIS A 127 8.33 7.80 7.73
C HIS A 127 8.71 7.41 9.17
N SER A 128 9.74 6.59 9.34
CA SER A 128 10.31 6.29 10.65
C SER A 128 10.87 7.56 11.31
N ASP A 129 10.65 7.73 12.62
CA ASP A 129 11.18 8.86 13.41
C ASP A 129 10.91 10.24 12.78
N LEU A 130 9.71 10.41 12.21
CA LEU A 130 9.23 11.58 11.48
C LEU A 130 10.14 12.00 10.30
N MET A 131 10.95 11.09 9.77
CA MET A 131 11.70 11.33 8.55
C MET A 131 10.76 11.38 7.34
N GLY A 132 11.16 12.10 6.30
CA GLY A 132 10.41 12.12 5.04
C GLY A 132 9.15 12.97 4.99
N PHE A 133 8.79 13.59 6.10
CA PHE A 133 7.90 14.75 6.06
C PHE A 133 8.69 15.99 5.61
N SER A 134 8.06 16.80 4.76
CA SER A 134 8.50 18.15 4.39
C SER A 134 8.01 19.19 5.40
N ASP A 135 8.54 20.41 5.34
CA ASP A 135 8.10 21.51 6.20
C ASP A 135 6.61 21.83 6.06
N SER A 136 6.01 21.60 4.88
CA SER A 136 4.57 21.76 4.68
C SER A 136 3.73 20.86 5.59
N PHE A 137 4.30 19.76 6.12
CA PHE A 137 3.61 18.92 7.10
C PHE A 137 3.32 19.66 8.42
N LYS A 138 3.93 20.82 8.67
CA LYS A 138 3.58 21.69 9.81
C LYS A 138 2.27 22.45 9.60
N GLU A 139 1.79 22.56 8.35
CA GLU A 139 0.57 23.28 8.03
C GLU A 139 -0.67 22.48 8.46
N PRO A 140 -1.72 23.15 8.98
CA PRO A 140 -2.97 22.46 9.32
C PRO A 140 -3.58 21.83 8.06
N TYR A 141 -4.09 20.61 8.19
CA TYR A 141 -4.88 20.01 7.12
C TYR A 141 -6.26 20.70 6.97
N PRO A 142 -6.81 20.80 5.75
CA PRO A 142 -6.20 20.41 4.48
C PRO A 142 -5.17 21.43 3.98
N HIS A 143 -4.07 20.95 3.40
CA HIS A 143 -3.01 21.79 2.82
C HIS A 143 -2.41 21.13 1.57
N MET A 144 -1.52 21.83 0.88
CA MET A 144 -0.84 21.30 -0.31
C MET A 144 0.32 20.40 0.11
N VAL A 145 0.33 19.17 -0.39
CA VAL A 145 1.46 18.25 -0.27
C VAL A 145 2.02 17.99 -1.67
N GLN A 146 3.34 18.16 -1.82
CA GLN A 146 4.02 18.08 -3.12
C GLN A 146 3.72 16.77 -3.86
N MET A 147 3.76 15.63 -3.17
CA MET A 147 3.58 14.31 -3.79
C MET A 147 2.17 14.14 -4.43
N PRO A 148 1.04 14.35 -3.74
CA PRO A 148 -0.28 14.37 -4.39
C PRO A 148 -0.43 15.40 -5.51
N ASN A 149 0.23 16.57 -5.39
CA ASN A 149 0.18 17.60 -6.41
C ASN A 149 0.86 17.17 -7.71
N GLU A 150 2.10 16.69 -7.63
CA GLU A 150 2.88 16.26 -8.80
C GLU A 150 2.31 15.00 -9.46
N VAL A 151 1.78 14.07 -8.66
CA VAL A 151 1.32 12.75 -9.13
C VAL A 151 -0.11 12.78 -9.68
N SER A 152 -1.01 13.45 -8.97
CA SER A 152 -2.45 13.39 -9.22
C SER A 152 -3.07 14.76 -9.50
N GLY A 153 -2.27 15.84 -9.54
CA GLY A 153 -2.76 17.21 -9.69
C GLY A 153 -3.54 17.72 -8.48
N ILE A 154 -3.46 17.04 -7.33
CA ILE A 154 -4.23 17.38 -6.13
C ILE A 154 -3.53 18.53 -5.41
N THR A 155 -4.13 19.72 -5.44
CA THR A 155 -3.55 20.95 -4.89
C THR A 155 -3.81 21.14 -3.39
N SER A 156 -4.76 20.40 -2.82
CA SER A 156 -5.07 20.41 -1.39
C SER A 156 -5.60 19.03 -0.99
N ILE A 157 -5.10 18.49 0.11
CA ILE A 157 -5.45 17.15 0.58
C ILE A 157 -5.70 17.17 2.09
N SER A 158 -6.62 16.35 2.60
CA SER A 158 -6.81 16.14 4.03
C SER A 158 -5.83 15.10 4.58
N ALA A 159 -5.72 14.98 5.91
CA ALA A 159 -4.92 13.92 6.53
C ALA A 159 -5.43 12.52 6.11
N GLU A 160 -6.75 12.32 6.09
CA GLU A 160 -7.37 11.07 5.62
C GLU A 160 -7.04 10.79 4.15
N GLY A 161 -7.13 11.83 3.31
CA GLY A 161 -6.77 11.74 1.90
C GLY A 161 -5.31 11.37 1.70
N MET A 162 -4.41 11.91 2.51
CA MET A 162 -2.99 11.58 2.47
C MET A 162 -2.72 10.14 2.91
N VAL A 163 -3.45 9.62 3.91
CA VAL A 163 -3.38 8.20 4.29
C VAL A 163 -3.82 7.30 3.13
N GLN A 164 -4.95 7.61 2.49
CA GLN A 164 -5.43 6.86 1.31
C GLN A 164 -4.42 6.94 0.17
N PHE A 165 -3.84 8.13 -0.06
CA PHE A 165 -2.80 8.33 -1.06
C PHE A 165 -1.61 7.40 -0.80
N CYS A 166 -1.06 7.41 0.43
CA CYS A 166 0.08 6.56 0.82
C CYS A 166 -0.19 5.06 0.66
N LEU A 167 -1.42 4.62 0.99
CA LEU A 167 -1.86 3.25 0.79
C LEU A 167 -1.85 2.85 -0.68
N ILE A 168 -2.40 3.69 -1.56
CA ILE A 168 -2.43 3.41 -3.00
C ILE A 168 -1.02 3.52 -3.59
N ARG A 169 -0.27 4.55 -3.19
CA ARG A 169 1.06 4.89 -3.67
C ARG A 169 1.93 5.43 -2.51
N PRO A 170 3.05 4.78 -2.16
CA PRO A 170 3.72 3.68 -2.87
C PRO A 170 3.33 2.27 -2.37
N MET A 171 2.41 2.13 -1.41
CA MET A 171 2.15 0.82 -0.77
C MET A 171 1.38 -0.18 -1.66
N MET A 172 0.88 0.26 -2.83
CA MET A 172 0.17 -0.56 -3.81
C MET A 172 -1.01 -1.33 -3.20
N SER A 173 -1.73 -0.65 -2.31
CA SER A 173 -2.90 -1.16 -1.61
C SER A 173 -4.17 -0.58 -2.21
N LYS A 174 -5.29 -1.22 -1.87
CA LYS A 174 -6.59 -0.59 -2.07
C LYS A 174 -6.81 0.49 -0.98
N PRO A 175 -7.56 1.55 -1.29
CA PRO A 175 -8.01 2.49 -0.27
C PRO A 175 -8.82 1.75 0.80
N LEU A 176 -8.74 2.22 2.05
CA LEU A 176 -9.59 1.75 3.14
C LEU A 176 -11.01 2.29 2.99
N PRO A 177 -12.04 1.62 3.54
CA PRO A 177 -13.38 2.17 3.62
C PRO A 177 -13.39 3.50 4.39
N TRP A 178 -14.14 4.47 3.88
CA TRP A 178 -14.20 5.84 4.44
C TRP A 178 -14.76 5.90 5.87
N ASP A 179 -15.50 4.89 6.30
CA ASP A 179 -16.11 4.74 7.62
C ASP A 179 -15.40 3.66 8.47
N SER A 180 -14.22 3.18 8.03
CA SER A 180 -13.47 2.18 8.77
C SER A 180 -12.75 2.75 9.99
N GLU A 181 -12.69 1.94 11.06
CA GLU A 181 -11.83 2.23 12.22
C GLU A 181 -10.36 2.35 11.80
N GLN A 182 -9.90 1.55 10.83
CA GLN A 182 -8.51 1.58 10.35
C GLN A 182 -8.12 2.94 9.74
N LEU A 183 -8.98 3.51 8.87
CA LEU A 183 -8.70 4.82 8.27
C LEU A 183 -8.71 5.91 9.34
N ALA A 184 -9.69 5.89 10.25
CA ALA A 184 -9.76 6.85 11.34
C ALA A 184 -8.57 6.75 12.29
N ALA A 185 -8.11 5.53 12.60
CA ALA A 185 -6.97 5.27 13.47
C ALA A 185 -5.65 5.75 12.83
N LEU A 186 -5.38 5.40 11.57
CA LEU A 186 -4.21 5.87 10.84
C LEU A 186 -4.19 7.40 10.72
N THR A 187 -5.35 8.00 10.42
CA THR A 187 -5.48 9.47 10.34
C THR A 187 -5.18 10.11 11.69
N ALA A 188 -5.77 9.58 12.76
CA ALA A 188 -5.54 10.07 14.12
C ALA A 188 -4.06 10.03 14.50
N TYR A 189 -3.37 8.97 14.13
CA TYR A 189 -1.93 8.83 14.40
C TYR A 189 -1.09 9.79 13.54
N VAL A 190 -1.40 9.95 12.25
CA VAL A 190 -0.72 10.93 11.38
C VAL A 190 -0.87 12.36 11.89
N GLU A 191 -2.06 12.74 12.37
CA GLU A 191 -2.28 14.05 13.01
C GLU A 191 -1.46 14.21 14.29
N GLU A 192 -1.23 13.14 15.05
CA GLU A 192 -0.37 13.19 16.23
C GLU A 192 1.10 13.37 15.84
N LEU A 193 1.57 12.63 14.81
CA LEU A 193 2.90 12.82 14.23
C LEU A 193 3.09 14.23 13.68
N GLN A 194 2.05 14.85 13.11
CA GLN A 194 2.09 16.24 12.68
C GLN A 194 2.36 17.19 13.85
N LYS A 195 1.65 17.02 14.97
CA LYS A 195 1.90 17.83 16.19
C LYS A 195 3.31 17.64 16.72
N GLU A 196 3.83 16.43 16.68
CA GLU A 196 5.22 16.16 17.08
C GLU A 196 6.23 16.79 16.13
N TYR A 197 6.01 16.68 14.82
CA TYR A 197 6.87 17.28 13.80
C TYR A 197 6.87 18.82 13.88
N ALA A 198 5.74 19.44 14.17
CA ALA A 198 5.62 20.88 14.35
C ALA A 198 6.44 21.43 15.54
N LYS A 199 6.91 20.58 16.45
CA LYS A 199 7.81 20.96 17.55
C LYS A 199 9.29 20.98 17.16
N ARG A 200 9.64 20.51 15.96
CA ARG A 200 11.00 20.54 15.40
C ARG A 200 11.30 21.88 14.76
#